data_AF-A0A2T3MG04-F1
#
_entry.id   AF-A0A2T3MG04-F1
#
_cell.length_a   1.000
_cell.length_b   1.000
_cell.length_c   1.000
_cell.angle_alpha   90.00
_cell.angle_beta   90.00
_cell.angle_gamma   90.00
#
_symmetry.space_group_name_H-M   'P 1'
#
loop_
_entity.id
_entity.type
_entity.pdbx_description
1 polymer ?
#
loop_
_entity_poly.entity_id
_entity_poly.type
_entity_poly.pdbx_seq_one_letter_code
_entity_poly.pdbx_strand_id
1 'polypeptide(L)'
;MDEDYAGIVVSDQCPSYNWIAADRHQLCWAHIKRNLQQMADYSGGGHTAYIANRLCLLTDALFHTRHRYEQGELDYSLYLRRMYRLQKSFDHWLTKGTDVMVKRY
;
A
#
# COMPACT_ATOMS: atom_id res chain seq x y z
N MET A 1 6.71 -19.31 -24.18
CA MET A 1 6.11 -18.47 -23.11
C MET A 1 6.40 -19.20 -21.83
N ASP A 2 7.14 -18.59 -20.92
CA ASP A 2 7.64 -19.28 -19.73
C ASP A 2 6.46 -19.50 -18.77
N GLU A 3 5.84 -20.68 -18.85
CA GLU A 3 4.61 -21.02 -18.12
C GLU A 3 4.81 -21.11 -16.60
N ASP A 4 6.07 -21.07 -16.12
CA ASP A 4 6.45 -21.25 -14.71
C ASP A 4 7.24 -20.06 -14.11
N TYR A 5 6.91 -18.82 -14.48
CA TYR A 5 7.44 -17.67 -13.72
C TYR A 5 6.81 -17.62 -12.31
N ALA A 6 7.57 -18.09 -11.31
CA ALA A 6 7.21 -18.10 -9.90
C ALA A 6 7.47 -16.75 -9.18
N GLY A 7 7.86 -15.71 -9.92
CA GLY A 7 8.12 -14.39 -9.36
C GLY A 7 6.84 -13.55 -9.16
N ILE A 8 6.99 -12.47 -8.41
CA ILE A 8 5.92 -11.49 -8.18
C ILE A 8 5.99 -10.43 -9.28
N VAL A 9 4.89 -10.25 -10.03
CA VAL A 9 4.78 -9.18 -11.02
C VAL A 9 4.39 -7.88 -10.31
N VAL A 10 5.19 -6.82 -10.48
CA VAL A 10 4.87 -5.49 -9.95
C VAL A 10 4.38 -4.59 -11.08
N SER A 11 3.14 -4.12 -11.04
CA SER A 11 2.58 -3.21 -12.05
C SER A 11 1.70 -2.11 -11.46
N ASP A 12 1.23 -1.19 -12.29
CA ASP A 12 0.17 -0.25 -11.92
C ASP A 12 -1.20 -0.95 -11.81
N GLN A 13 -2.23 -0.19 -11.45
CA GLN A 13 -3.62 -0.67 -11.34
C GLN A 13 -4.35 -0.59 -12.69
N CYS A 14 -3.67 -0.85 -13.82
CA CYS A 14 -4.33 -0.86 -15.12
C CYS A 14 -5.18 -2.14 -15.29
N PRO A 15 -6.45 -2.04 -15.74
CA PRO A 15 -7.32 -3.20 -15.95
C PRO A 15 -6.75 -4.26 -16.91
N SER A 16 -5.82 -3.89 -17.78
CA SER A 16 -5.11 -4.81 -18.67
C SER A 16 -4.29 -5.87 -17.93
N TYR A 17 -4.04 -5.72 -16.62
CA TYR A 17 -3.30 -6.67 -15.79
C TYR A 17 -4.21 -7.58 -14.94
N ASN A 18 -5.54 -7.46 -15.06
CA ASN A 18 -6.49 -8.25 -14.27
C ASN A 18 -6.44 -9.76 -14.55
N TRP A 19 -5.73 -10.20 -15.60
CA TRP A 19 -5.49 -11.62 -15.88
C TRP A 19 -4.36 -12.23 -15.02
N ILE A 20 -3.58 -11.40 -14.31
CA ILE A 20 -2.55 -11.87 -13.38
C ILE A 20 -3.23 -12.24 -12.06
N ALA A 21 -2.92 -13.43 -11.56
CA ALA A 21 -3.46 -13.89 -10.28
C ALA A 21 -3.03 -12.96 -9.13
N ALA A 22 -3.96 -12.63 -8.23
CA ALA A 22 -3.73 -11.63 -7.18
C ALA A 22 -2.63 -12.03 -6.17
N ASP A 23 -2.38 -13.32 -5.98
CA ASP A 23 -1.28 -13.87 -5.18
C ASP A 23 0.10 -13.71 -5.83
N ARG A 24 0.14 -13.42 -7.14
CA ARG A 24 1.35 -13.18 -7.94
C ARG A 24 1.46 -11.75 -8.44
N HIS A 25 0.49 -10.89 -8.11
CA HIS A 25 0.41 -9.52 -8.54
C HIS A 25 0.56 -8.56 -7.37
N GLN A 26 1.67 -7.81 -7.35
CA GLN A 26 1.86 -6.73 -6.42
C GLN A 26 1.62 -5.39 -7.11
N LEU A 27 0.75 -4.56 -6.54
CA LEU A 27 0.61 -3.19 -7.00
C LEU A 27 1.87 -2.38 -6.69
N CYS A 28 2.29 -1.57 -7.66
CA CYS A 28 3.45 -0.71 -7.52
C CYS A 28 3.20 0.36 -6.45
N TRP A 29 4.03 0.35 -5.40
CA TRP A 29 3.92 1.29 -4.29
C TRP A 29 4.04 2.75 -4.69
N ALA A 30 4.75 3.08 -5.77
CA ALA A 30 4.83 4.45 -6.28
C ALA A 30 3.45 4.97 -6.72
N HIS A 31 2.66 4.11 -7.38
CA HIS A 31 1.29 4.45 -7.79
C HIS A 31 0.35 4.51 -6.59
N ILE A 32 0.46 3.56 -5.65
CA ILE A 32 -0.31 3.58 -4.40
C ILE A 32 -0.08 4.90 -3.66
N LYS A 33 1.19 5.28 -3.43
CA LYS A 33 1.53 6.51 -2.71
C LYS A 33 0.97 7.76 -3.42
N ARG A 34 1.08 7.82 -4.74
CA ARG A 34 0.55 8.95 -5.53
C ARG A 34 -0.97 9.07 -5.39
N ASN A 35 -1.71 7.96 -5.46
CA ASN A 35 -3.16 7.96 -5.31
C ASN A 35 -3.58 8.38 -3.89
N LEU A 36 -2.91 7.84 -2.87
CA LEU A 36 -3.16 8.24 -1.48
C LEU A 36 -2.87 9.72 -1.25
N GLN A 37 -1.80 10.26 -1.83
CA GLN A 37 -1.47 11.68 -1.73
C GLN A 37 -2.53 12.55 -2.40
N GLN A 38 -3.01 12.18 -3.59
CA GLN A 38 -4.12 12.90 -4.24
C GLN A 38 -5.40 12.90 -3.39
N MET A 39 -5.71 11.78 -2.72
CA MET A 39 -6.85 11.71 -1.80
C MET A 39 -6.63 12.57 -0.54
N ALA A 40 -5.39 12.65 -0.04
CA ALA A 40 -5.02 13.45 1.12
C ALA A 40 -5.08 14.96 0.81
N ASP A 41 -4.65 15.35 -0.40
CA ASP A 41 -4.62 16.72 -0.90
C ASP A 41 -5.99 17.21 -1.39
N TYR A 42 -7.00 16.32 -1.42
CA TYR A 42 -8.34 16.68 -1.84
C TYR A 42 -8.93 17.77 -0.93
N SER A 43 -9.14 18.95 -1.50
CA SER A 43 -9.56 20.19 -0.82
C SER A 43 -10.93 20.12 -0.15
N GLY A 44 -11.69 19.04 -0.37
CA GLY A 44 -12.94 18.75 0.35
C GLY A 44 -12.76 18.49 1.84
N GLY A 45 -11.52 18.35 2.35
CA GLY A 45 -11.20 18.47 3.77
C GLY A 45 -12.11 17.67 4.69
N GLY A 46 -12.12 16.34 4.53
CA GLY A 46 -13.06 15.47 5.22
C GLY A 46 -12.44 14.17 5.73
N HIS A 47 -13.29 13.24 6.17
CA HIS A 47 -12.87 11.96 6.71
C HIS A 47 -11.99 11.16 5.72
N THR A 48 -12.28 11.26 4.42
CA THR A 48 -11.45 10.67 3.34
C THR A 48 -10.02 11.21 3.34
N ALA A 49 -9.84 12.52 3.41
CA ALA A 49 -8.51 13.15 3.44
C ALA A 49 -7.75 12.75 4.72
N TYR A 50 -8.45 12.64 5.85
CA TYR A 50 -7.85 12.17 7.11
C TYR A 50 -7.33 10.73 7.00
N ILE A 51 -8.14 9.82 6.46
CA ILE A 51 -7.74 8.42 6.24
C ILE A 51 -6.58 8.33 5.25
N ALA A 52 -6.65 9.07 4.14
CA ALA A 52 -5.59 9.12 3.14
C ALA A 52 -4.25 9.62 3.73
N ASN A 53 -4.27 10.67 4.55
CA ASN A 53 -3.09 11.15 5.28
C ASN A 53 -2.49 10.06 6.19
N ARG A 54 -3.32 9.29 6.89
CA ARG A 54 -2.84 8.16 7.72
C ARG A 54 -2.19 7.06 6.87
N LEU A 55 -2.78 6.73 5.73
CA LEU A 55 -2.22 5.74 4.81
C LEU A 55 -0.92 6.22 4.16
N CYS A 56 -0.76 7.51 3.85
CA CYS A 56 0.51 8.09 3.40
C CYS A 56 1.62 7.91 4.45
N LEU A 57 1.34 8.26 5.71
CA LEU A 57 2.30 8.11 6.82
C LEU A 57 2.72 6.65 7.03
N LEU A 58 1.78 5.70 6.91
CA LEU A 58 2.09 4.28 7.02
C LEU A 58 2.94 3.78 5.84
N THR A 59 2.69 4.30 4.63
CA THR A 59 3.49 3.99 3.45
C THR A 59 4.92 4.49 3.63
N ASP A 60 5.11 5.71 4.14
CA ASP A 60 6.44 6.25 4.44
C ASP A 60 7.16 5.44 5.52
N ALA A 61 6.45 5.04 6.58
CA ALA A 61 7.00 4.18 7.63
C ALA A 61 7.42 2.80 7.10
N LEU A 62 6.70 2.25 6.13
CA LEU A 62 7.05 0.99 5.46
C LEU A 62 8.38 1.13 4.71
N PHE A 63 8.52 2.16 3.87
CA PHE A 63 9.77 2.40 3.14
C PHE A 63 10.93 2.69 4.08
N HIS A 64 10.72 3.49 5.11
CA HIS A 64 11.74 3.77 6.12
C HIS A 64 12.18 2.50 6.84
N THR A 65 11.23 1.63 7.22
CA THR A 65 11.55 0.34 7.87
C THR A 65 12.33 -0.57 6.93
N ARG A 66 11.97 -0.62 5.64
CA ARG A 66 12.69 -1.38 4.62
C ARG A 66 14.10 -0.86 4.40
N HIS A 67 14.26 0.45 4.27
CA HIS A 67 15.57 1.07 4.05
C HIS A 67 16.53 0.80 5.21
N ARG A 68 16.05 0.92 6.45
CA ARG A 68 16.85 0.59 7.64
C ARG A 68 17.30 -0.86 7.69
N TYR A 69 16.45 -1.79 7.23
CA TYR A 69 16.84 -3.19 7.10
C TYR A 69 17.93 -3.38 6.02
N GLU A 70 17.78 -2.75 4.85
CA GLU A 70 18.79 -2.79 3.78
C GLU A 70 20.12 -2.16 4.17
N GLN A 71 20.10 -1.18 5.08
CA GLN A 71 21.29 -0.55 5.67
C GLN A 71 21.91 -1.38 6.81
N GLY A 72 21.32 -2.52 7.18
CA GLY A 72 21.80 -3.36 8.27
C GLY A 72 21.51 -2.80 9.68
N GLU A 73 20.66 -1.78 9.80
CA GLU A 73 20.29 -1.19 11.08
C GLU A 73 19.19 -1.96 11.82
N LEU A 74 18.54 -2.91 11.13
CA LEU A 74 17.50 -3.76 11.71
C LEU A 74 17.84 -5.21 11.48
N ASP A 75 17.74 -5.99 12.54
CA ASP A 75 17.72 -7.44 12.43
C ASP A 75 16.46 -7.91 11.66
N TYR A 76 16.59 -9.04 10.97
CA TYR A 76 15.52 -9.62 10.16
C TYR A 76 14.25 -9.90 10.98
N SER A 77 14.40 -10.41 12.22
CA SER A 77 13.24 -10.69 13.09
C SER A 77 12.49 -9.42 13.48
N LEU A 78 13.23 -8.32 13.72
CA LEU A 78 12.66 -7.03 14.07
C LEU A 78 12.02 -6.36 12.85
N TYR A 79 12.65 -6.48 11.67
CA TYR A 79 12.11 -6.05 10.39
C TYR A 79 10.74 -6.70 10.13
N LEU A 80 10.66 -8.04 10.18
CA LEU A 80 9.40 -8.76 9.97
C LEU A 80 8.32 -8.35 10.96
N ARG A 81 8.67 -8.22 12.25
CA ARG A 81 7.73 -7.78 13.29
C ARG A 81 7.18 -6.38 13.00
N ARG A 82 8.03 -5.45 12.56
CA ARG A 82 7.61 -4.08 12.21
C ARG A 82 6.74 -4.07 10.97
N MET A 83 7.13 -4.79 9.92
CA MET A 83 6.36 -4.92 8.69
C MET A 83 4.96 -5.48 8.96
N TYR A 84 4.84 -6.52 9.80
CA TYR A 84 3.54 -7.09 10.17
C TYR A 84 2.63 -6.10 10.91
N ARG A 85 3.20 -5.28 11.81
CA ARG A 85 2.44 -4.24 12.51
C ARG A 85 1.98 -3.13 11.55
N LEU A 86 2.84 -2.75 10.60
CA LEU A 86 2.52 -1.76 9.58
C LEU A 86 1.41 -2.28 8.66
N GLN A 87 1.49 -3.53 8.22
CA GLN A 87 0.46 -4.19 7.42
C GLN A 87 -0.90 -4.17 8.14
N LYS A 88 -0.96 -4.63 9.40
CA LYS A 88 -2.21 -4.59 10.18
C LYS A 88 -2.79 -3.18 10.32
N SER A 89 -1.91 -2.19 10.50
CA SER A 89 -2.34 -0.79 10.62
C SER A 89 -2.88 -0.29 9.28
N PHE A 90 -2.23 -0.65 8.19
CA PHE A 90 -2.65 -0.31 6.83
C PHE A 90 -4.03 -0.91 6.52
N ASP A 91 -4.22 -2.21 6.78
CA ASP A 91 -5.50 -2.90 6.58
C ASP A 91 -6.62 -2.29 7.43
N HIS A 92 -6.32 -1.91 8.67
CA HIS A 92 -7.28 -1.22 9.54
C HIS A 92 -7.77 0.10 8.92
N TRP A 93 -6.86 0.94 8.43
CA TRP A 93 -7.22 2.22 7.83
C TRP A 93 -7.89 2.06 6.46
N LEU A 94 -7.51 1.05 5.67
CA LEU A 94 -8.23 0.70 4.45
C LEU A 94 -9.68 0.29 4.74
N THR A 95 -9.88 -0.57 5.74
CA THR A 95 -11.22 -1.00 6.16
C THR A 95 -12.06 0.18 6.64
N LYS A 96 -11.46 1.11 7.40
CA LYS A 96 -12.13 2.36 7.76
C LYS A 96 -12.49 3.21 6.54
N GLY A 97 -11.67 3.21 5.49
CA GLY A 97 -11.92 3.90 4.23
C GLY A 97 -13.08 3.30 3.42
N THR A 98 -13.28 1.98 3.48
CA THR A 98 -14.39 1.32 2.79
C THR A 98 -15.76 1.65 3.41
N ASP A 99 -15.79 1.89 4.72
CA ASP A 99 -17.02 2.28 5.44
C ASP A 99 -17.50 3.70 5.07
N VAL A 100 -16.64 4.53 4.48
CA VAL A 100 -16.95 5.92 4.09
C VAL A 100 -17.77 6.01 2.80
N MET A 101 -18.40 4.91 2.36
CA MET A 101 -19.14 4.79 1.10
C MET A 101 -19.79 6.12 0.65
N VAL A 102 -19.08 6.77 -0.27
CA VAL A 102 -19.62 7.85 -1.09
C VAL A 102 -20.78 7.22 -1.85
N LYS A 103 -22.00 7.70 -1.61
CA LYS A 103 -23.13 7.45 -2.51
C LYS A 103 -22.66 7.82 -3.91
N ARG A 104 -22.37 6.82 -4.74
CA ARG A 104 -22.22 7.01 -6.19
C ARG A 104 -23.59 7.49 -6.68
N TYR A 105 -23.67 8.77 -7.03
CA TYR A 105 -24.71 9.29 -7.93
C TYR A 105 -24.45 8.74 -9.33
#